data_AF-L9UW37-F1
#
_entry.id   AF-L9UW37-F1
#
_cell.length_a   1.000
_cell.length_b   1.000
_cell.length_c   1.000
_cell.angle_alpha   90.00
_cell.angle_beta   90.00
_cell.angle_gamma   90.00
#
_symmetry.space_group_name_H-M   'P 1'
#
loop_
_entity.id
_entity.type
_entity.pdbx_description
1 polymer ?
#
loop_
_entity_poly.entity_id
_entity_poly.type
_entity_poly.pdbx_seq_one_letter_code
_entity_poly.pdbx_strand_id
1 'polypeptide(L)'
;MMDRIQTLTLVTFLAVGLVASVALPAAAAGTVGITSTASVSNPSGADLVGDHETVVDTADDEDNEESGDVEVETEDGEIEHDGDDAEVEDEEEDLDFESNEDDDTVDIDSGEQEIEQDDDSLDVEDDEADLDFESDEDEVEAESDGHDIEQDDDGTEVEDHEAGLDFESEDGGDELDVETEDADIEQRGESAEVETDEVEYERGGNKFEDDADDLEFENDDVDVERDHGEVEIETDEHEIEHDGKELEVEKAGFHFENIGEQDEVDVEADGTEVEQEGDDAEVEDENGLDFENDGDRLDFEDAAETVDLEATDEAVDVEFDGGEIEQDGDALDAEAGDTDLESDDEMTDLETDEHDIEQDGDDLEVEDDEDGIDFESEGSGDDVEFETDEHDIEQRDDDVDVEDHDDDTEFENDRNGLEFETDKHDIEQEDEVLDVEDEDGLEVESDGENVDVEQEDNNEDD
;
A
#
# COMPACT_ATOMS: atom_id res chain seq x y z
N MET A 1 45.49 15.29 -28.75
CA MET A 1 45.93 14.86 -27.41
C MET A 1 44.76 15.20 -26.49
N MET A 2 43.55 14.69 -26.72
CA MET A 2 43.09 13.30 -26.52
C MET A 2 43.52 12.76 -25.17
N ASP A 3 42.75 13.12 -24.13
CA ASP A 3 42.36 12.17 -23.09
C ASP A 3 41.20 12.73 -22.25
N ARG A 4 40.32 11.80 -21.84
CA ARG A 4 39.20 11.90 -20.87
C ARG A 4 37.85 12.35 -21.41
N ILE A 5 37.16 11.39 -22.04
CA ILE A 5 35.70 11.29 -21.99
C ILE A 5 35.40 10.45 -20.75
N GLN A 6 34.86 11.09 -19.69
CA GLN A 6 34.28 10.37 -18.56
C GLN A 6 32.98 9.71 -19.00
N THR A 7 32.81 8.47 -18.56
CA THR A 7 31.67 7.62 -18.88
C THR A 7 30.61 7.86 -17.80
N LEU A 8 29.61 8.71 -18.08
CA LEU A 8 28.42 8.79 -17.24
C LEU A 8 27.67 7.47 -17.35
N THR A 9 27.54 6.78 -16.23
CA THR A 9 26.80 5.52 -16.11
C THR A 9 25.36 5.89 -15.76
N LEU A 10 24.45 5.70 -16.72
CA LEU A 10 23.02 5.91 -16.57
C LEU A 10 22.45 4.90 -15.56
N VAL A 11 22.09 5.36 -14.36
CA VAL A 11 21.34 4.58 -13.37
C VAL A 11 19.90 4.45 -13.86
N THR A 12 19.42 3.22 -14.00
CA THR A 12 18.08 2.92 -14.52
C THR A 12 17.17 2.57 -13.34
N PHE A 13 16.15 3.38 -13.10
CA PHE A 13 15.13 3.17 -12.07
C PHE A 13 14.35 1.86 -12.28
N LEU A 14 14.17 1.11 -11.19
CA LEU A 14 13.49 -0.18 -11.11
C LEU A 14 12.04 0.04 -10.64
N ALA A 15 11.08 0.01 -11.56
CA ALA A 15 9.66 0.05 -11.20
C ALA A 15 9.20 -1.33 -10.68
N VAL A 16 8.84 -1.41 -9.39
CA VAL A 16 8.22 -2.57 -8.75
C VAL A 16 6.71 -2.48 -8.94
N GLY A 17 6.14 -3.37 -9.75
CA GLY A 17 4.70 -3.53 -9.92
C GLY A 17 4.18 -4.72 -9.12
N LEU A 18 3.52 -4.45 -7.99
CA LEU A 18 2.85 -5.44 -7.16
C LEU A 18 1.34 -5.46 -7.51
N VAL A 19 0.88 -6.54 -8.14
CA VAL A 19 -0.55 -6.82 -8.34
C VAL A 19 -0.84 -8.21 -7.79
N ALA A 20 -1.38 -8.25 -6.57
CA ALA A 20 -1.98 -9.44 -5.99
C ALA A 20 -3.49 -9.46 -6.28
N SER A 21 -3.97 -10.52 -6.92
CA SER A 21 -5.40 -10.85 -6.93
C SER A 21 -5.55 -12.36 -6.86
N VAL A 22 -5.85 -12.88 -5.66
CA VAL A 22 -6.22 -14.27 -5.44
C VAL A 22 -7.73 -14.31 -5.19
N ALA A 23 -8.47 -15.02 -6.03
CA ALA A 23 -9.89 -15.28 -5.83
C ALA A 23 -10.11 -16.79 -5.97
N LEU A 24 -10.62 -17.43 -4.92
CA LEU A 24 -11.15 -18.80 -4.94
C LEU A 24 -12.34 -18.94 -3.97
N PRO A 25 -13.19 -19.98 -4.13
CA PRO A 25 -14.64 -19.83 -4.15
C PRO A 25 -15.36 -20.37 -2.90
N ALA A 26 -16.54 -19.81 -2.64
CA ALA A 26 -17.51 -20.30 -1.67
C ALA A 26 -18.05 -21.69 -2.04
N ALA A 27 -17.92 -22.65 -1.12
CA ALA A 27 -18.58 -23.96 -1.18
C ALA A 27 -19.88 -23.91 -0.37
N ALA A 28 -20.98 -24.23 -1.03
CA ALA A 28 -22.31 -24.36 -0.42
C ALA A 28 -22.50 -25.80 0.08
N ALA A 29 -22.70 -25.98 1.39
CA ALA A 29 -23.16 -27.23 1.99
C ALA A 29 -24.70 -27.28 1.94
N GLY A 30 -25.23 -28.31 1.29
CA GLY A 30 -26.66 -28.60 1.22
C GLY A 30 -27.04 -29.66 2.25
N THR A 31 -28.04 -29.36 3.06
CA THR A 31 -28.60 -30.22 4.10
C THR A 31 -29.33 -31.44 3.51
N VAL A 32 -29.08 -32.61 4.09
CA VAL A 32 -29.69 -33.90 3.73
C VAL A 32 -30.84 -34.16 4.70
N GLY A 33 -32.08 -34.17 4.19
CA GLY A 33 -33.25 -34.63 4.94
C GLY A 33 -33.41 -36.15 4.85
N ILE A 34 -33.56 -36.81 6.00
CA ILE A 34 -33.92 -38.22 6.09
C ILE A 34 -35.25 -38.34 6.84
N THR A 35 -36.31 -38.65 6.10
CA THR A 35 -37.60 -39.07 6.67
C THR A 35 -37.61 -40.59 6.78
N SER A 36 -37.87 -41.16 7.95
CA SER A 36 -38.19 -42.57 8.08
C SER A 36 -39.50 -42.76 8.84
N THR A 37 -40.56 -43.05 8.10
CA THR A 37 -41.84 -43.52 8.63
C THR A 37 -41.86 -45.04 8.55
N ALA A 38 -41.78 -45.73 9.69
CA ALA A 38 -42.03 -47.16 9.78
C ALA A 38 -43.41 -47.40 10.39
N SER A 39 -44.35 -47.84 9.55
CA SER A 39 -45.67 -48.30 9.92
C SER A 39 -45.60 -49.71 10.51
N VAL A 40 -45.81 -49.84 11.83
CA VAL A 40 -45.99 -51.14 12.48
C VAL A 40 -47.34 -51.73 12.08
N SER A 41 -47.27 -52.90 11.47
CA SER A 41 -48.43 -53.67 11.01
C SER A 41 -48.91 -54.57 12.13
N ASN A 42 -50.13 -54.33 12.60
CA ASN A 42 -50.81 -55.09 13.65
C ASN A 42 -51.21 -56.50 13.15
N PRO A 43 -50.72 -57.62 13.75
CA PRO A 43 -51.16 -58.96 13.39
C PRO A 43 -52.37 -59.37 14.24
N SER A 44 -53.57 -58.93 13.87
CA SER A 44 -54.81 -59.49 14.43
C SER A 44 -55.07 -60.88 13.83
N GLY A 45 -54.82 -61.95 14.57
CA GLY A 45 -55.27 -63.28 14.14
C GLY A 45 -54.67 -64.47 14.89
N ALA A 46 -54.95 -64.62 16.18
CA ALA A 46 -54.89 -65.90 16.86
C ALA A 46 -56.27 -66.22 17.45
N ASP A 47 -56.89 -67.24 16.87
CA ASP A 47 -58.16 -67.86 17.24
C ASP A 47 -57.80 -69.01 18.19
N LEU A 48 -57.91 -68.79 19.51
CA LEU A 48 -57.72 -69.84 20.52
C LEU A 48 -59.06 -70.14 21.20
N VAL A 49 -59.69 -71.19 20.69
CA VAL A 49 -60.74 -71.99 21.30
C VAL A 49 -60.01 -72.90 22.30
N GLY A 50 -60.15 -72.81 23.62
CA GLY A 50 -61.39 -72.88 24.38
C GLY A 50 -61.69 -74.34 24.70
N ASP A 51 -61.29 -74.80 25.89
CA ASP A 51 -61.95 -75.83 26.74
C ASP A 51 -60.99 -76.23 27.89
N HIS A 52 -60.82 -75.38 28.91
CA HIS A 52 -60.37 -75.81 30.24
C HIS A 52 -61.53 -75.59 31.21
N GLU A 53 -62.09 -76.68 31.76
CA GLU A 53 -63.15 -76.62 32.77
C GLU A 53 -62.53 -76.24 34.11
N THR A 54 -62.68 -74.98 34.53
CA THR A 54 -62.42 -74.55 35.90
C THR A 54 -63.42 -75.21 36.84
N VAL A 55 -62.93 -76.14 37.67
CA VAL A 55 -63.70 -76.82 38.71
C VAL A 55 -63.63 -75.97 39.97
N VAL A 56 -64.51 -74.98 40.09
CA VAL A 56 -64.67 -74.22 41.35
C VAL A 56 -65.49 -75.06 42.33
N ASP A 57 -64.82 -75.68 43.30
CA ASP A 57 -65.43 -76.50 44.35
C ASP A 57 -65.98 -75.61 45.48
N THR A 58 -67.08 -74.89 45.25
CA THR A 58 -67.73 -74.09 46.31
C THR A 58 -68.51 -74.99 47.28
N ALA A 59 -67.92 -75.30 48.44
CA ALA A 59 -68.61 -75.96 49.54
C ALA A 59 -69.31 -74.93 50.46
N ASP A 60 -70.65 -75.01 50.51
CA ASP A 60 -71.54 -74.36 51.49
C ASP A 60 -71.10 -74.64 52.95
N ASP A 61 -70.65 -73.62 53.68
CA ASP A 61 -70.90 -73.53 55.12
C ASP A 61 -70.97 -72.05 55.57
N GLU A 62 -72.04 -71.75 56.31
CA GLU A 62 -72.42 -70.42 56.75
C GLU A 62 -71.54 -69.96 57.91
N ASP A 63 -70.66 -68.98 57.64
CA ASP A 63 -70.09 -67.95 58.53
C ASP A 63 -68.73 -67.52 57.93
N ASN A 64 -68.73 -67.06 56.67
CA ASN A 64 -67.51 -66.69 55.93
C ASN A 64 -67.26 -65.18 56.12
N GLU A 65 -66.25 -64.82 56.89
CA GLU A 65 -65.60 -63.53 56.71
C GLU A 65 -64.81 -63.66 55.41
N GLU A 66 -65.40 -63.12 54.35
CA GLU A 66 -64.98 -63.20 52.94
C GLU A 66 -63.68 -62.40 52.77
N SER A 67 -62.53 -63.05 53.01
CA SER A 67 -61.34 -62.79 52.19
C SER A 67 -61.52 -63.59 50.90
N GLY A 68 -61.44 -62.89 49.78
CA GLY A 68 -61.83 -63.37 48.46
C GLY A 68 -60.71 -64.14 47.79
N ASP A 69 -60.12 -65.09 48.49
CA ASP A 69 -58.90 -65.74 48.06
C ASP A 69 -59.24 -66.75 46.94
N VAL A 70 -58.68 -66.58 45.75
CA VAL A 70 -58.92 -67.42 44.56
C VAL A 70 -57.63 -68.07 44.11
N GLU A 71 -57.46 -69.34 44.48
CA GLU A 71 -56.38 -70.20 43.99
C GLU A 71 -56.86 -70.96 42.73
N VAL A 72 -56.11 -70.86 41.63
CA VAL A 72 -56.31 -71.64 40.40
C VAL A 72 -55.04 -72.39 40.07
N GLU A 73 -54.99 -73.66 40.50
CA GLU A 73 -53.96 -74.60 40.06
C GLU A 73 -54.19 -74.99 38.58
N THR A 74 -53.17 -74.83 37.75
CA THR A 74 -53.13 -75.37 36.39
C THR A 74 -52.07 -76.46 36.28
N GLU A 75 -52.00 -77.17 35.15
CA GLU A 75 -50.93 -78.18 34.95
C GLU A 75 -49.55 -77.54 34.70
N ASP A 76 -49.52 -76.23 34.47
CA ASP A 76 -48.36 -75.47 34.01
C ASP A 76 -48.10 -74.25 34.91
N GLY A 77 -48.57 -74.25 36.17
CA GLY A 77 -48.42 -73.11 37.09
C GLY A 77 -49.62 -72.88 38.01
N GLU A 78 -49.42 -72.03 39.01
CA GLU A 78 -50.41 -71.66 40.02
C GLU A 78 -50.73 -70.16 39.88
N ILE A 79 -52.03 -69.82 39.88
CA ILE A 79 -52.49 -68.43 39.95
C ILE A 79 -53.15 -68.27 41.31
N GLU A 80 -52.55 -67.49 42.19
CA GLU A 80 -53.11 -67.17 43.49
C GLU A 80 -53.59 -65.71 43.50
N HIS A 81 -54.71 -65.45 44.14
CA HIS A 81 -55.24 -64.11 44.29
C HIS A 81 -55.68 -63.96 45.74
N ASP A 82 -54.89 -63.27 46.55
CA ASP A 82 -55.12 -63.08 47.97
C ASP A 82 -55.53 -61.63 48.23
N GLY A 83 -56.83 -61.41 48.48
CA GLY A 83 -57.34 -60.06 48.69
C GLY A 83 -57.35 -59.22 47.41
N ASP A 84 -56.45 -58.23 47.32
CA ASP A 84 -56.27 -57.37 46.15
C ASP A 84 -54.93 -57.67 45.43
N ASP A 85 -54.16 -58.65 45.92
CA ASP A 85 -52.89 -59.10 45.34
C ASP A 85 -53.14 -60.28 44.37
N ALA A 86 -52.37 -60.35 43.28
CA ALA A 86 -52.43 -61.47 42.35
C ALA A 86 -51.04 -61.94 41.91
N GLU A 87 -50.76 -63.20 42.23
CA GLU A 87 -49.50 -63.88 41.93
C GLU A 87 -49.72 -64.94 40.85
N VAL A 88 -48.80 -65.03 39.90
CA VAL A 88 -48.75 -66.12 38.90
C VAL A 88 -47.36 -66.72 38.92
N GLU A 89 -47.26 -67.93 39.45
CA GLU A 89 -46.04 -68.73 39.44
C GLU A 89 -46.12 -69.79 38.32
N ASP A 90 -45.13 -69.86 37.43
CA ASP A 90 -44.96 -71.01 36.51
C ASP A 90 -44.15 -72.11 37.22
N GLU A 91 -44.53 -73.39 37.05
CA GLU A 91 -43.81 -74.52 37.64
C GLU A 91 -42.34 -74.63 37.18
N GLU A 92 -42.00 -73.99 36.06
CA GLU A 92 -40.63 -74.00 35.52
C GLU A 92 -39.72 -72.90 36.12
N GLU A 93 -40.18 -72.08 37.09
CA GLU A 93 -39.39 -71.03 37.79
C GLU A 93 -38.73 -70.01 36.82
N ASP A 94 -39.25 -69.89 35.59
CA ASP A 94 -38.67 -69.03 34.54
C ASP A 94 -39.40 -67.69 34.41
N LEU A 95 -40.61 -67.56 34.98
CA LEU A 95 -41.48 -66.39 34.89
C LEU A 95 -42.39 -66.33 36.11
N ASP A 96 -42.11 -65.40 37.01
CA ASP A 96 -42.96 -65.08 38.14
C ASP A 96 -43.55 -63.68 37.91
N PHE A 97 -44.86 -63.54 38.12
CA PHE A 97 -45.58 -62.27 38.04
C PHE A 97 -46.24 -62.01 39.39
N GLU A 98 -45.87 -60.91 40.02
CA GLU A 98 -46.47 -60.45 41.25
C GLU A 98 -47.14 -59.08 41.05
N SER A 99 -48.33 -58.89 41.63
CA SER A 99 -49.01 -57.60 41.57
C SER A 99 -49.70 -57.28 42.89
N ASN A 100 -49.41 -56.11 43.43
CA ASN A 100 -49.92 -55.64 44.71
C ASN A 100 -50.74 -54.36 44.51
N GLU A 101 -52.06 -54.46 44.66
CA GLU A 101 -52.98 -53.32 44.45
C GLU A 101 -52.91 -52.28 45.58
N ASP A 102 -52.31 -52.60 46.75
CA ASP A 102 -52.15 -51.66 47.86
C ASP A 102 -50.97 -50.68 47.63
N ASP A 103 -49.96 -51.09 46.88
CA ASP A 103 -48.76 -50.31 46.58
C ASP A 103 -48.65 -49.96 45.07
N ASP A 104 -49.65 -50.28 44.25
CA ASP A 104 -49.68 -50.04 42.79
C ASP A 104 -48.43 -50.60 42.06
N THR A 105 -47.79 -51.65 42.63
CA THR A 105 -46.59 -52.27 42.07
C THR A 105 -46.89 -53.49 41.22
N VAL A 106 -46.07 -53.69 40.18
CA VAL A 106 -46.09 -54.89 39.33
C VAL A 106 -44.65 -55.34 39.11
N ASP A 107 -44.36 -56.56 39.54
CA ASP A 107 -43.04 -57.16 39.45
C ASP A 107 -43.10 -58.37 38.51
N ILE A 108 -42.20 -58.40 37.53
CA ILE A 108 -42.07 -59.50 36.58
C ILE A 108 -40.62 -59.98 36.61
N ASP A 109 -40.40 -61.13 37.21
CA ASP A 109 -39.10 -61.79 37.24
C ASP A 109 -39.08 -62.88 36.17
N SER A 110 -38.11 -62.79 35.25
CA SER A 110 -37.88 -63.77 34.18
C SER A 110 -36.50 -64.44 34.25
N GLY A 111 -35.97 -64.56 35.47
CA GLY A 111 -34.74 -65.28 35.82
C GLY A 111 -33.44 -64.53 35.54
N GLU A 112 -33.31 -63.90 34.38
CA GLU A 112 -32.15 -63.05 34.00
C GLU A 112 -32.57 -61.61 33.72
N GLN A 113 -33.87 -61.34 33.71
CA GLN A 113 -34.44 -60.00 33.53
C GLN A 113 -35.52 -59.77 34.58
N GLU A 114 -35.39 -58.69 35.31
CA GLU A 114 -36.34 -58.22 36.31
C GLU A 114 -36.98 -56.93 35.78
N ILE A 115 -38.31 -56.83 35.86
CA ILE A 115 -39.06 -55.63 35.48
C ILE A 115 -39.94 -55.26 36.67
N GLU A 116 -39.64 -54.15 37.31
CA GLU A 116 -40.41 -53.61 38.42
C GLU A 116 -41.12 -52.33 37.96
N GLN A 117 -42.40 -52.16 38.29
CA GLN A 117 -43.13 -50.92 38.09
C GLN A 117 -43.72 -50.48 39.43
N ASP A 118 -43.43 -49.27 39.90
CA ASP A 118 -44.01 -48.69 41.12
C ASP A 118 -44.59 -47.29 40.82
N ASP A 119 -45.92 -47.18 40.81
CA ASP A 119 -46.68 -45.96 40.50
C ASP A 119 -46.34 -45.34 39.12
N ASP A 120 -45.38 -44.41 39.09
CA ASP A 120 -44.92 -43.69 37.90
C ASP A 120 -43.46 -44.07 37.51
N SER A 121 -42.82 -45.00 38.23
CA SER A 121 -41.47 -45.52 37.92
C SER A 121 -41.51 -46.84 37.15
N LEU A 122 -40.48 -47.08 36.34
CA LEU A 122 -40.23 -48.35 35.65
C LEU A 122 -38.74 -48.66 35.71
N ASP A 123 -38.42 -49.79 36.32
CA ASP A 123 -37.07 -50.30 36.44
C ASP A 123 -36.97 -51.62 35.68
N VAL A 124 -35.94 -51.75 34.84
CA VAL A 124 -35.68 -52.95 34.04
C VAL A 124 -34.20 -53.29 34.18
N GLU A 125 -33.91 -54.38 34.88
CA GLU A 125 -32.57 -54.92 35.03
C GLU A 125 -32.40 -56.14 34.10
N ASP A 126 -31.33 -56.20 33.32
CA ASP A 126 -30.93 -57.36 32.50
C ASP A 126 -29.50 -57.78 32.86
N ASP A 127 -29.41 -58.76 33.76
CA ASP A 127 -28.17 -59.36 34.26
C ASP A 127 -27.32 -60.01 33.14
N GLU A 128 -27.92 -60.43 32.00
CA GLU A 128 -27.14 -61.03 30.89
C GLU A 128 -26.47 -59.95 30.05
N ALA A 129 -27.14 -58.81 29.88
CA ALA A 129 -26.67 -57.72 29.04
C ALA A 129 -25.85 -56.67 29.80
N ASP A 130 -25.79 -56.75 31.13
CA ASP A 130 -25.26 -55.70 32.01
C ASP A 130 -25.92 -54.36 31.64
N LEU A 131 -27.26 -54.37 31.51
CA LEU A 131 -28.08 -53.23 31.12
C LEU A 131 -29.13 -52.96 32.20
N ASP A 132 -29.08 -51.76 32.74
CA ASP A 132 -30.05 -51.28 33.72
C ASP A 132 -30.76 -50.07 33.11
N PHE A 133 -32.09 -50.08 33.14
CA PHE A 133 -32.92 -48.99 32.63
C PHE A 133 -33.91 -48.58 33.72
N GLU A 134 -33.79 -47.35 34.18
CA GLU A 134 -34.67 -46.75 35.18
C GLU A 134 -35.40 -45.57 34.53
N SER A 135 -36.69 -45.41 34.83
CA SER A 135 -37.51 -44.33 34.29
C SER A 135 -38.50 -43.86 35.34
N ASP A 136 -38.34 -42.62 35.77
CA ASP A 136 -39.23 -41.93 36.70
C ASP A 136 -40.06 -40.83 36.00
N GLU A 137 -40.88 -40.08 36.75
CA GLU A 137 -41.77 -39.03 36.20
C GLU A 137 -41.01 -37.99 35.34
N ASP A 138 -39.80 -37.64 35.75
CA ASP A 138 -39.03 -36.52 35.20
C ASP A 138 -37.63 -36.92 34.66
N GLU A 139 -37.23 -38.20 34.77
CA GLU A 139 -35.87 -38.67 34.50
C GLU A 139 -35.90 -40.06 33.85
N VAL A 140 -35.02 -40.28 32.88
CA VAL A 140 -34.79 -41.60 32.27
C VAL A 140 -33.29 -41.87 32.23
N GLU A 141 -32.89 -42.99 32.79
CA GLU A 141 -31.50 -43.41 32.91
C GLU A 141 -31.33 -44.76 32.20
N ALA A 142 -30.24 -44.91 31.48
CA ALA A 142 -29.84 -46.17 30.87
C ALA A 142 -28.34 -46.37 31.11
N GLU A 143 -28.04 -47.29 32.02
CA GLU A 143 -26.67 -47.68 32.34
C GLU A 143 -26.32 -48.96 31.59
N SER A 144 -25.09 -49.01 31.10
CA SER A 144 -24.49 -50.21 30.52
C SER A 144 -23.02 -50.26 30.88
N ASP A 145 -22.40 -51.44 30.81
CA ASP A 145 -21.00 -51.74 31.17
C ASP A 145 -19.93 -50.72 30.65
N GLY A 146 -19.88 -49.50 31.23
CA GLY A 146 -19.04 -48.35 30.86
C GLY A 146 -19.69 -47.19 30.10
N HIS A 147 -21.01 -47.18 29.88
CA HIS A 147 -21.73 -46.07 29.26
C HIS A 147 -23.02 -45.76 30.01
N ASP A 148 -23.20 -44.50 30.36
CA ASP A 148 -24.34 -44.03 31.13
C ASP A 148 -25.02 -42.92 30.33
N ILE A 149 -26.34 -43.01 30.20
CA ILE A 149 -27.16 -42.02 29.49
C ILE A 149 -28.27 -41.59 30.44
N GLU A 150 -28.23 -40.34 30.85
CA GLU A 150 -29.23 -39.73 31.73
C GLU A 150 -29.95 -38.62 30.96
N GLN A 151 -31.28 -38.59 31.04
CA GLN A 151 -32.07 -37.52 30.46
C GLN A 151 -33.16 -37.10 31.44
N ASP A 152 -33.15 -35.82 31.80
CA ASP A 152 -34.11 -35.22 32.69
C ASP A 152 -34.74 -33.94 32.08
N ASP A 153 -35.47 -33.19 32.92
CA ASP A 153 -36.06 -31.89 32.57
C ASP A 153 -35.00 -30.79 32.32
N ASP A 154 -33.77 -30.97 32.82
CA ASP A 154 -32.70 -29.99 32.75
C ASP A 154 -31.73 -30.25 31.57
N GLY A 155 -31.65 -31.48 31.03
CA GLY A 155 -30.76 -31.80 29.93
C GLY A 155 -30.69 -33.26 29.45
N THR A 156 -29.63 -33.55 28.72
CA THR A 156 -29.21 -34.92 28.39
C THR A 156 -27.71 -35.02 28.61
N GLU A 157 -27.31 -36.00 29.42
CA GLU A 157 -25.94 -36.30 29.77
C GLU A 157 -25.60 -37.70 29.22
N VAL A 158 -24.43 -37.84 28.61
CA VAL A 158 -23.91 -39.11 28.10
C VAL A 158 -22.45 -39.24 28.52
N GLU A 159 -22.19 -40.17 29.42
CA GLU A 159 -20.84 -40.46 29.90
C GLU A 159 -20.32 -41.78 29.29
N ASP A 160 -19.15 -41.74 28.67
CA ASP A 160 -18.41 -42.93 28.24
C ASP A 160 -17.12 -43.03 29.04
N HIS A 161 -17.21 -43.80 30.13
CA HIS A 161 -16.12 -44.05 31.06
C HIS A 161 -14.93 -44.81 30.42
N GLU A 162 -15.13 -45.57 29.34
CA GLU A 162 -14.04 -46.28 28.65
C GLU A 162 -13.27 -45.33 27.71
N ALA A 163 -13.97 -44.39 27.06
CA ALA A 163 -13.38 -43.43 26.14
C ALA A 163 -12.97 -42.10 26.81
N GLY A 164 -13.39 -41.84 28.05
CA GLY A 164 -13.21 -40.56 28.72
C GLY A 164 -13.87 -39.44 27.93
N LEU A 165 -15.10 -39.68 27.48
CA LEU A 165 -15.91 -38.74 26.71
C LEU A 165 -17.15 -38.44 27.52
N ASP A 166 -17.31 -37.18 27.88
CA ASP A 166 -18.45 -36.69 28.64
C ASP A 166 -19.19 -35.68 27.76
N PHE A 167 -20.49 -35.88 27.59
CA PHE A 167 -21.34 -35.04 26.75
C PHE A 167 -22.50 -34.54 27.59
N GLU A 168 -22.66 -33.23 27.66
CA GLU A 168 -23.78 -32.59 28.37
C GLU A 168 -24.51 -31.64 27.42
N SER A 169 -25.84 -31.61 27.51
CA SER A 169 -26.65 -30.65 26.76
C SER A 169 -27.81 -30.15 27.59
N GLU A 170 -27.98 -28.82 27.68
CA GLU A 170 -29.09 -28.21 28.41
C GLU A 170 -30.43 -28.32 27.64
N ASP A 171 -31.56 -28.32 28.36
CA ASP A 171 -32.91 -28.32 27.77
C ASP A 171 -33.08 -27.24 26.70
N GLY A 172 -33.30 -27.69 25.46
CA GLY A 172 -33.45 -26.84 24.27
C GLY A 172 -32.26 -26.82 23.32
N GLY A 173 -31.11 -27.40 23.71
CA GLY A 173 -29.93 -27.57 22.85
C GLY A 173 -29.25 -26.25 22.47
N ASP A 174 -29.42 -25.21 23.28
CA ASP A 174 -28.76 -23.92 23.11
C ASP A 174 -27.34 -23.92 23.70
N GLU A 175 -27.06 -24.82 24.64
CA GLU A 175 -25.75 -25.10 25.21
C GLU A 175 -25.38 -26.58 25.00
N LEU A 176 -24.14 -26.83 24.57
CA LEU A 176 -23.57 -28.16 24.38
C LEU A 176 -22.17 -28.15 24.97
N ASP A 177 -21.88 -29.11 25.84
CA ASP A 177 -20.53 -29.34 26.34
C ASP A 177 -20.05 -30.73 25.93
N VAL A 178 -18.79 -30.81 25.51
CA VAL A 178 -18.14 -32.08 25.15
C VAL A 178 -16.74 -32.06 25.73
N GLU A 179 -16.55 -32.78 26.82
CA GLU A 179 -15.26 -32.96 27.45
C GLU A 179 -14.62 -34.27 26.96
N THR A 180 -13.34 -34.21 26.66
CA THR A 180 -12.52 -35.37 26.29
C THR A 180 -11.19 -35.29 27.03
N GLU A 181 -10.46 -36.41 27.18
CA GLU A 181 -9.12 -36.38 27.83
C GLU A 181 -8.14 -35.35 27.21
N ASP A 182 -8.34 -34.95 25.94
CA ASP A 182 -7.42 -34.07 25.19
C ASP A 182 -7.99 -32.67 24.85
N ALA A 183 -9.29 -32.43 25.05
CA ALA A 183 -9.96 -31.21 24.58
C ALA A 183 -11.37 -31.05 25.17
N ASP A 184 -11.75 -29.79 25.43
CA ASP A 184 -13.05 -29.37 25.92
C ASP A 184 -13.73 -28.48 24.86
N ILE A 185 -15.00 -28.77 24.54
CA ILE A 185 -15.74 -28.06 23.48
C ILE A 185 -17.07 -27.53 24.03
N GLU A 186 -17.11 -26.23 24.35
CA GLU A 186 -18.33 -25.54 24.75
C GLU A 186 -18.99 -24.85 23.53
N GLN A 187 -20.23 -25.23 23.20
CA GLN A 187 -21.07 -24.47 22.26
C GLN A 187 -22.15 -23.71 23.00
N ARG A 188 -22.21 -22.38 22.83
CA ARG A 188 -23.33 -21.54 23.27
C ARG A 188 -23.95 -20.80 22.09
N GLY A 189 -25.13 -21.23 21.65
CA GLY A 189 -25.85 -20.65 20.52
C GLY A 189 -25.12 -20.77 19.17
N GLU A 190 -24.68 -19.65 18.60
CA GLU A 190 -23.94 -19.60 17.32
C GLU A 190 -22.42 -19.68 17.49
N SER A 191 -21.93 -19.63 18.73
CA SER A 191 -20.51 -19.64 19.08
C SER A 191 -20.10 -21.04 19.55
N ALA A 192 -18.95 -21.52 19.11
CA ALA A 192 -18.30 -22.70 19.64
C ALA A 192 -16.89 -22.30 20.09
N GLU A 193 -16.59 -22.60 21.34
CA GLU A 193 -15.29 -22.42 21.98
C GLU A 193 -14.67 -23.81 22.11
N VAL A 194 -13.38 -23.92 21.80
CA VAL A 194 -12.64 -25.18 21.88
C VAL A 194 -11.40 -24.88 22.70
N GLU A 195 -11.38 -25.37 23.93
CA GLU A 195 -10.20 -25.30 24.79
C GLU A 195 -9.42 -26.61 24.63
N THR A 196 -8.14 -26.52 24.33
CA THR A 196 -7.24 -27.68 24.30
C THR A 196 -6.06 -27.34 25.18
N ASP A 197 -5.57 -28.30 25.98
CA ASP A 197 -4.31 -28.14 26.70
C ASP A 197 -3.16 -27.89 25.69
N GLU A 198 -2.72 -26.63 25.57
CA GLU A 198 -1.53 -26.16 24.83
C GLU A 198 -1.27 -26.85 23.47
N VAL A 199 -1.77 -26.28 22.36
CA VAL A 199 -1.29 -26.69 21.03
C VAL A 199 0.10 -26.10 20.75
N GLU A 200 1.13 -26.58 21.46
CA GLU A 200 2.53 -26.34 21.08
C GLU A 200 2.85 -27.16 19.81
N TYR A 201 2.75 -26.55 18.62
CA TYR A 201 3.05 -27.26 17.37
C TYR A 201 4.56 -27.26 17.04
N GLU A 202 5.38 -28.03 17.76
CA GLU A 202 6.81 -28.15 17.42
C GLU A 202 7.05 -28.97 16.13
N ARG A 203 7.12 -28.31 14.98
CA ARG A 203 7.52 -28.94 13.70
C ARG A 203 8.91 -28.51 13.26
N GLY A 204 9.93 -29.15 13.83
CA GLY A 204 11.31 -29.01 13.35
C GLY A 204 12.15 -27.93 14.04
N GLY A 205 11.74 -27.47 15.22
CA GLY A 205 12.45 -26.45 16.01
C GLY A 205 11.77 -25.08 16.03
N ASN A 206 10.53 -24.98 15.56
CA ASN A 206 9.76 -23.74 15.52
C ASN A 206 8.57 -23.90 16.47
N LYS A 207 8.38 -22.94 17.35
CA LYS A 207 7.22 -22.84 18.26
C LYS A 207 6.16 -21.95 17.62
N PHE A 208 4.89 -22.27 17.90
CA PHE A 208 3.73 -21.50 17.47
C PHE A 208 2.83 -21.39 18.67
N GLU A 209 2.54 -20.18 19.11
CA GLU A 209 1.54 -19.86 20.13
C GLU A 209 0.48 -19.01 19.40
N ASP A 210 -0.77 -19.51 19.37
CA ASP A 210 -1.91 -18.89 18.68
C ASP A 210 -2.94 -18.54 19.75
N ASP A 211 -2.72 -17.41 20.44
CA ASP A 211 -3.77 -16.79 21.23
C ASP A 211 -4.64 -15.98 20.26
N ALA A 212 -5.96 -16.00 20.43
CA ALA A 212 -6.91 -15.48 19.44
C ALA A 212 -6.70 -13.99 19.01
N ASP A 213 -5.86 -13.25 19.73
CA ASP A 213 -5.50 -11.86 19.45
C ASP A 213 -4.00 -11.65 19.13
N ASP A 214 -3.12 -12.61 19.47
CA ASP A 214 -1.66 -12.48 19.42
C ASP A 214 -1.01 -13.70 18.73
N LEU A 215 -0.15 -13.44 17.74
CA LEU A 215 0.57 -14.50 17.03
C LEU A 215 2.07 -14.31 17.23
N GLU A 216 2.71 -15.29 17.90
CA GLU A 216 4.16 -15.32 18.09
C GLU A 216 4.77 -16.50 17.30
N PHE A 217 5.79 -16.20 16.50
CA PHE A 217 6.61 -17.19 15.80
C PHE A 217 8.09 -16.89 16.05
N GLU A 218 8.74 -17.76 16.83
CA GLU A 218 10.17 -17.66 17.13
C GLU A 218 10.95 -18.74 16.35
N ASN A 219 12.03 -18.34 15.70
CA ASN A 219 12.99 -19.26 15.09
C ASN A 219 14.43 -18.75 15.26
N ASP A 220 15.41 -19.65 15.24
CA ASP A 220 16.84 -19.31 15.40
C ASP A 220 17.34 -18.17 14.47
N ASP A 221 16.65 -17.89 13.36
CA ASP A 221 17.02 -16.88 12.36
C ASP A 221 16.00 -15.71 12.23
N VAL A 222 14.76 -15.87 12.72
CA VAL A 222 13.63 -14.94 12.47
C VAL A 222 12.60 -15.04 13.59
N ASP A 223 12.27 -13.89 14.16
CA ASP A 223 11.22 -13.72 15.16
C ASP A 223 10.10 -12.85 14.56
N VAL A 224 8.84 -13.26 14.72
CA VAL A 224 7.67 -12.53 14.23
C VAL A 224 6.66 -12.44 15.36
N GLU A 225 6.31 -11.22 15.74
CA GLU A 225 5.30 -10.91 16.75
C GLU A 225 4.17 -10.11 16.10
N ARG A 226 2.93 -10.40 16.52
CA ARG A 226 1.76 -9.63 16.12
C ARG A 226 0.90 -9.40 17.33
N ASP A 227 0.91 -8.17 17.83
CA ASP A 227 0.09 -7.69 18.94
C ASP A 227 -0.90 -6.66 18.42
N HIS A 228 -2.21 -6.87 18.63
CA HIS A 228 -3.26 -5.87 18.39
C HIS A 228 -3.29 -5.15 17.02
N GLY A 229 -2.72 -5.75 15.98
CA GLY A 229 -2.66 -5.19 14.63
C GLY A 229 -1.31 -4.55 14.26
N GLU A 230 -0.41 -4.45 15.22
CA GLU A 230 1.01 -4.15 15.02
C GLU A 230 1.71 -5.45 14.58
N VAL A 231 2.71 -5.35 13.71
CA VAL A 231 3.51 -6.51 13.24
C VAL A 231 4.98 -6.15 13.37
N GLU A 232 5.71 -6.96 14.12
CA GLU A 232 7.15 -6.83 14.31
C GLU A 232 7.83 -8.08 13.71
N ILE A 233 8.84 -7.88 12.88
CA ILE A 233 9.66 -8.95 12.29
C ILE A 233 11.13 -8.63 12.57
N GLU A 234 11.72 -9.36 13.49
CA GLU A 234 13.14 -9.27 13.82
C GLU A 234 13.93 -10.41 13.17
N THR A 235 15.11 -10.08 12.66
CA THR A 235 16.11 -11.04 12.19
C THR A 235 17.49 -10.59 12.68
N ASP A 236 18.49 -11.47 12.61
CA ASP A 236 19.89 -11.12 12.92
C ASP A 236 20.46 -9.88 12.19
N GLU A 237 19.82 -9.40 11.12
CA GLU A 237 20.30 -8.31 10.26
C GLU A 237 19.25 -7.20 10.02
N HIS A 238 17.98 -7.42 10.33
CA HIS A 238 16.88 -6.51 9.98
C HIS A 238 15.82 -6.49 11.06
N GLU A 239 15.17 -5.35 11.19
CA GLU A 239 14.02 -5.10 12.04
C GLU A 239 12.95 -4.43 11.16
N ILE A 240 11.72 -4.93 11.21
CA ILE A 240 10.59 -4.38 10.46
C ILE A 240 9.43 -4.23 11.43
N GLU A 241 8.96 -3.02 11.65
CA GLU A 241 7.83 -2.72 12.51
C GLU A 241 6.70 -2.08 11.70
N HIS A 242 5.45 -2.42 12.00
CA HIS A 242 4.29 -1.82 11.34
C HIS A 242 3.10 -1.70 12.29
N ASP A 243 2.73 -0.48 12.71
CA ASP A 243 1.67 -0.21 13.70
C ASP A 243 0.25 -0.10 13.08
N GLY A 244 0.11 -0.36 11.79
CA GLY A 244 -1.13 -0.18 11.05
C GLY A 244 -1.32 1.20 10.39
N LYS A 245 -0.45 2.16 10.71
CA LYS A 245 -0.35 3.46 10.03
C LYS A 245 1.05 3.62 9.45
N GLU A 246 2.06 3.29 10.23
CA GLU A 246 3.47 3.50 9.93
C GLU A 246 4.18 2.20 9.59
N LEU A 247 5.20 2.26 8.74
CA LEU A 247 6.09 1.15 8.43
C LEU A 247 7.53 1.59 8.63
N GLU A 248 8.22 0.96 9.56
CA GLU A 248 9.63 1.17 9.84
C GLU A 248 10.43 -0.06 9.40
N VAL A 249 11.58 0.15 8.75
CA VAL A 249 12.50 -0.91 8.32
C VAL A 249 13.94 -0.49 8.62
N GLU A 250 14.57 -1.14 9.60
CA GLU A 250 15.99 -0.96 9.88
C GLU A 250 16.81 -2.13 9.29
N LYS A 251 17.90 -1.78 8.59
CA LYS A 251 18.90 -2.73 8.10
C LYS A 251 20.26 -2.07 8.10
N ALA A 252 21.15 -2.45 9.02
CA ALA A 252 22.61 -2.19 9.01
C ALA A 252 23.10 -1.03 8.09
N GLY A 253 22.83 0.22 8.48
CA GLY A 253 23.22 1.43 7.74
C GLY A 253 22.15 1.99 6.77
N PHE A 254 20.96 1.40 6.79
CA PHE A 254 19.77 1.83 6.07
C PHE A 254 18.59 1.85 7.04
N HIS A 255 17.88 2.96 7.09
CA HIS A 255 16.64 3.17 7.83
C HIS A 255 15.58 3.67 6.83
N PHE A 256 14.38 3.14 6.91
CA PHE A 256 13.25 3.54 6.09
C PHE A 256 12.03 3.67 7.00
N GLU A 257 11.34 4.79 6.90
CA GLU A 257 10.14 5.11 7.67
C GLU A 257 9.06 5.63 6.71
N ASN A 258 7.84 5.12 6.85
CA ASN A 258 6.69 5.61 6.10
C ASN A 258 5.60 5.98 7.09
N ILE A 259 5.39 7.27 7.32
CA ILE A 259 4.60 7.84 8.43
C ILE A 259 3.06 7.70 8.26
N GLY A 260 2.61 6.94 7.25
CA GLY A 260 1.21 6.58 7.06
C GLY A 260 0.29 7.66 6.47
N GLU A 261 0.75 8.88 6.31
CA GLU A 261 0.13 9.86 5.42
C GLU A 261 0.50 9.49 3.97
N GLN A 262 -0.43 9.63 3.01
CA GLN A 262 -0.31 8.95 1.69
C GLN A 262 0.93 9.33 0.88
N ASP A 263 1.66 10.36 1.30
CA ASP A 263 2.71 11.01 0.53
C ASP A 263 3.92 11.40 1.42
N GLU A 264 4.08 10.82 2.61
CA GLU A 264 5.24 11.06 3.52
C GLU A 264 6.17 9.83 3.59
N VAL A 265 7.45 10.01 3.27
CA VAL A 265 8.46 8.93 3.24
C VAL A 265 9.82 9.47 3.65
N ASP A 266 10.45 8.83 4.64
CA ASP A 266 11.80 9.16 5.09
C ASP A 266 12.74 7.97 4.90
N VAL A 267 13.93 8.23 4.33
CA VAL A 267 14.94 7.21 4.03
C VAL A 267 16.32 7.73 4.41
N GLU A 268 16.96 7.07 5.37
CA GLU A 268 18.36 7.34 5.71
C GLU A 268 19.25 6.18 5.27
N ALA A 269 20.29 6.46 4.50
CA ALA A 269 21.21 5.43 4.02
C ALA A 269 22.65 5.97 3.95
N ASP A 270 23.58 5.33 4.68
CA ASP A 270 25.02 5.62 4.61
C ASP A 270 25.38 7.13 4.71
N GLY A 271 24.65 7.89 5.53
CA GLY A 271 24.87 9.34 5.72
C GLY A 271 24.22 10.23 4.67
N THR A 272 23.28 9.70 3.89
CA THR A 272 22.33 10.46 3.07
C THR A 272 20.94 10.31 3.68
N GLU A 273 20.25 11.41 3.87
CA GLU A 273 18.87 11.48 4.38
C GLU A 273 17.99 11.96 3.22
N VAL A 274 16.84 11.32 3.00
CA VAL A 274 15.87 11.66 1.96
C VAL A 274 14.52 11.77 2.63
N GLU A 275 13.95 12.96 2.67
CA GLU A 275 12.63 13.23 3.22
C GLU A 275 11.69 13.61 2.07
N GLN A 276 10.48 13.06 2.05
CA GLN A 276 9.46 13.43 1.09
C GLN A 276 8.19 13.81 1.84
N GLU A 277 7.68 15.02 1.60
CA GLU A 277 6.40 15.52 2.12
C GLU A 277 5.49 15.95 0.96
N GLY A 278 4.65 15.05 0.46
CA GLY A 278 3.73 15.39 -0.62
C GLY A 278 4.40 15.48 -1.99
N ASP A 279 4.33 16.66 -2.60
CA ASP A 279 5.04 17.00 -3.84
C ASP A 279 6.48 17.49 -3.55
N ASP A 280 6.80 17.75 -2.28
CA ASP A 280 8.07 18.29 -1.85
C ASP A 280 9.04 17.14 -1.49
N ALA A 281 10.33 17.30 -1.82
CA ALA A 281 11.36 16.30 -1.54
C ALA A 281 12.71 16.95 -1.22
N GLU A 282 13.29 16.55 -0.10
CA GLU A 282 14.59 17.00 0.38
C GLU A 282 15.58 15.81 0.40
N VAL A 283 16.82 16.06 0.00
CA VAL A 283 17.91 15.08 0.06
C VAL A 283 19.14 15.77 0.63
N GLU A 284 19.53 15.39 1.83
CA GLU A 284 20.74 15.88 2.48
C GLU A 284 21.83 14.80 2.47
N ASP A 285 23.09 15.19 2.28
CA ASP A 285 24.23 14.27 2.41
C ASP A 285 25.28 14.76 3.42
N GLU A 286 26.02 13.82 4.02
CA GLU A 286 27.07 14.16 4.99
C GLU A 286 28.24 14.99 4.42
N ASN A 287 28.30 15.16 3.10
CA ASN A 287 29.30 15.96 2.41
C ASN A 287 28.82 17.41 2.16
N GLY A 288 27.58 17.74 2.52
CA GLY A 288 26.94 19.04 2.33
C GLY A 288 26.47 19.26 0.89
N LEU A 289 26.08 18.19 0.19
CA LEU A 289 25.27 18.26 -1.01
C LEU A 289 23.81 18.12 -0.61
N ASP A 290 23.09 19.23 -0.66
CA ASP A 290 21.69 19.32 -0.27
C ASP A 290 20.86 19.63 -1.53
N PHE A 291 19.74 18.94 -1.66
CA PHE A 291 18.79 19.08 -2.77
C PHE A 291 17.40 19.25 -2.20
N GLU A 292 16.71 20.33 -2.57
CA GLU A 292 15.36 20.61 -2.13
C GLU A 292 14.46 20.81 -3.35
N ASN A 293 13.29 20.20 -3.36
CA ASN A 293 12.27 20.42 -4.37
C ASN A 293 10.96 20.80 -3.69
N ASP A 294 10.49 22.02 -3.93
CA ASP A 294 9.22 22.54 -3.40
C ASP A 294 8.12 22.53 -4.50
N GLY A 295 8.14 21.50 -5.36
CA GLY A 295 7.26 21.34 -6.52
C GLY A 295 7.66 22.18 -7.76
N ASP A 296 7.65 23.51 -7.64
CA ASP A 296 7.94 24.45 -8.75
C ASP A 296 9.39 24.97 -8.73
N ARG A 297 10.10 24.78 -7.60
CA ARG A 297 11.48 25.21 -7.37
C ARG A 297 12.37 24.00 -7.06
N LEU A 298 13.62 24.09 -7.46
CA LEU A 298 14.63 23.06 -7.33
C LEU A 298 15.95 23.70 -6.90
N ASP A 299 16.33 23.49 -5.66
CA ASP A 299 17.52 24.09 -5.08
C ASP A 299 18.61 23.04 -4.91
N PHE A 300 19.85 23.42 -5.23
CA PHE A 300 21.05 22.61 -5.05
C PHE A 300 22.07 23.42 -4.25
N GLU A 301 22.42 22.96 -3.07
CA GLU A 301 23.55 23.51 -2.32
C GLU A 301 24.70 22.47 -2.32
N ASP A 302 25.90 22.88 -2.71
CA ASP A 302 27.14 22.17 -2.37
C ASP A 302 27.90 23.03 -1.36
N ALA A 303 28.84 22.43 -0.63
CA ALA A 303 29.69 23.07 0.38
C ALA A 303 30.52 24.28 -0.14
N ALA A 304 30.42 24.61 -1.42
CA ALA A 304 31.09 25.75 -2.05
C ALA A 304 30.14 26.80 -2.64
N GLU A 305 28.99 26.42 -3.21
CA GLU A 305 28.15 27.27 -4.08
C GLU A 305 26.69 26.77 -4.05
N THR A 306 25.72 27.69 -4.08
CA THR A 306 24.29 27.38 -4.26
C THR A 306 23.90 27.59 -5.72
N VAL A 307 23.01 26.75 -6.22
CA VAL A 307 22.33 26.90 -7.50
C VAL A 307 20.84 26.73 -7.24
N ASP A 308 20.08 27.80 -7.43
CA ASP A 308 18.63 27.81 -7.25
C ASP A 308 17.98 27.78 -8.64
N LEU A 309 17.08 26.84 -8.91
CA LEU A 309 16.34 26.74 -10.17
C LEU A 309 14.84 26.89 -9.91
N GLU A 310 14.19 27.89 -10.49
CA GLU A 310 12.73 28.03 -10.47
C GLU A 310 12.19 27.83 -11.88
N ALA A 311 11.20 26.95 -12.06
CA ALA A 311 10.63 26.70 -13.38
C ALA A 311 9.11 26.72 -13.31
N THR A 312 8.52 27.75 -13.92
CA THR A 312 7.07 27.89 -14.03
C THR A 312 6.58 27.56 -15.43
N ASP A 313 5.27 27.59 -15.65
CA ASP A 313 4.68 27.44 -17.00
C ASP A 313 5.11 28.56 -17.97
N GLU A 314 5.63 29.67 -17.45
CA GLU A 314 5.83 30.94 -18.16
C GLU A 314 7.29 31.41 -18.15
N ALA A 315 8.04 31.04 -17.11
CA ALA A 315 9.41 31.49 -16.88
C ALA A 315 10.33 30.38 -16.36
N VAL A 316 11.63 30.52 -16.58
CA VAL A 316 12.68 29.67 -15.99
C VAL A 316 13.80 30.57 -15.45
N ASP A 317 14.07 30.46 -14.16
CA ASP A 317 15.05 31.26 -13.44
C ASP A 317 16.13 30.35 -12.86
N VAL A 318 17.40 30.74 -13.01
CA VAL A 318 18.57 30.00 -12.54
C VAL A 318 19.51 30.97 -11.85
N GLU A 319 19.56 30.95 -10.53
CA GLU A 319 20.49 31.77 -9.74
C GLU A 319 21.69 30.90 -9.32
N PHE A 320 22.92 31.43 -9.39
CA PHE A 320 24.11 30.74 -8.91
C PHE A 320 25.15 31.72 -8.35
N ASP A 321 26.17 31.22 -7.63
CA ASP A 321 27.22 32.10 -7.12
C ASP A 321 28.02 32.74 -8.28
N GLY A 322 27.72 34.01 -8.53
CA GLY A 322 28.35 34.81 -9.58
C GLY A 322 27.47 35.12 -10.78
N GLY A 323 26.16 34.84 -10.74
CA GLY A 323 25.26 35.24 -11.81
C GLY A 323 23.83 34.72 -11.68
N GLU A 324 23.00 35.12 -12.63
CA GLU A 324 21.62 34.67 -12.79
C GLU A 324 21.27 34.51 -14.28
N ILE A 325 20.36 33.58 -14.60
CA ILE A 325 19.82 33.40 -15.94
C ILE A 325 18.30 33.32 -15.80
N GLU A 326 17.58 34.28 -16.35
CA GLU A 326 16.12 34.38 -16.33
C GLU A 326 15.59 34.27 -17.77
N GLN A 327 14.61 33.41 -17.98
CA GLN A 327 13.89 33.30 -19.25
C GLN A 327 12.43 33.61 -19.02
N ASP A 328 11.93 34.69 -19.61
CA ASP A 328 10.59 35.22 -19.35
C ASP A 328 9.80 35.28 -20.68
N GLY A 329 9.14 34.17 -21.02
CA GLY A 329 8.53 33.97 -22.33
C GLY A 329 9.54 33.78 -23.47
N ASP A 330 9.63 34.77 -24.36
CA ASP A 330 10.58 34.79 -25.50
C ASP A 330 11.85 35.61 -25.19
N ALA A 331 11.87 36.33 -24.04
CA ALA A 331 13.05 37.06 -23.57
C ALA A 331 13.98 36.15 -22.76
N LEU A 332 15.28 36.38 -22.86
CA LEU A 332 16.35 35.74 -22.12
C LEU A 332 17.25 36.83 -21.54
N ASP A 333 17.49 36.75 -20.24
CA ASP A 333 18.42 37.60 -19.50
C ASP A 333 19.46 36.70 -18.82
N ALA A 334 20.73 37.07 -18.87
CA ALA A 334 21.82 36.31 -18.27
C ALA A 334 22.95 37.23 -17.79
N GLU A 335 23.11 37.32 -16.48
CA GLU A 335 24.21 38.01 -15.80
C GLU A 335 25.23 36.99 -15.30
N ALA A 336 26.52 37.21 -15.56
CA ALA A 336 27.61 36.39 -15.04
C ALA A 336 28.88 37.23 -14.76
N GLY A 337 28.97 37.76 -13.55
CA GLY A 337 30.13 38.52 -13.08
C GLY A 337 30.09 39.97 -13.54
N ASP A 338 30.82 40.28 -14.61
CA ASP A 338 30.90 41.62 -15.22
C ASP A 338 30.43 41.52 -16.69
N THR A 339 29.45 40.66 -16.96
CA THR A 339 28.93 40.36 -18.30
C THR A 339 27.45 40.13 -18.20
N ASP A 340 26.69 40.90 -18.96
CA ASP A 340 25.23 40.90 -18.98
C ASP A 340 24.77 40.64 -20.42
N LEU A 341 23.78 39.78 -20.60
CA LEU A 341 23.22 39.43 -21.91
C LEU A 341 21.70 39.50 -21.84
N GLU A 342 21.12 40.47 -22.53
CA GLU A 342 19.68 40.58 -22.72
C GLU A 342 19.33 40.22 -24.17
N SER A 343 18.31 39.39 -24.39
CA SER A 343 17.87 39.01 -25.74
C SER A 343 16.37 38.81 -25.79
N ASP A 344 15.70 39.52 -26.69
CA ASP A 344 14.28 39.36 -26.96
C ASP A 344 13.98 39.12 -28.45
N ASP A 345 12.72 39.22 -28.85
CA ASP A 345 12.27 38.95 -30.21
C ASP A 345 12.98 39.79 -31.29
N GLU A 346 13.39 41.02 -30.95
CA GLU A 346 13.91 42.02 -31.90
C GLU A 346 15.28 42.58 -31.49
N MET A 347 15.62 42.51 -30.18
CA MET A 347 16.82 43.10 -29.60
C MET A 347 17.77 42.03 -29.03
N THR A 348 19.07 42.26 -29.10
CA THR A 348 20.07 41.47 -28.37
C THR A 348 21.22 42.36 -27.96
N ASP A 349 21.43 42.44 -26.65
CA ASP A 349 22.41 43.31 -26.02
C ASP A 349 23.38 42.44 -25.22
N LEU A 350 24.68 42.70 -25.39
CA LEU A 350 25.75 42.07 -24.65
C LEU A 350 26.61 43.18 -24.07
N GLU A 351 26.51 43.38 -22.77
CA GLU A 351 27.31 44.35 -22.02
C GLU A 351 28.43 43.61 -21.28
N THR A 352 29.61 44.22 -21.26
CA THR A 352 30.75 43.77 -20.45
C THR A 352 31.45 44.98 -19.86
N ASP A 353 32.32 44.77 -18.87
CA ASP A 353 33.18 45.83 -18.31
C ASP A 353 33.99 46.65 -19.34
N GLU A 354 34.20 46.13 -20.56
CA GLU A 354 35.07 46.70 -21.59
C GLU A 354 34.36 46.99 -22.93
N HIS A 355 33.22 46.36 -23.18
CA HIS A 355 32.56 46.37 -24.49
C HIS A 355 31.05 46.26 -24.36
N ASP A 356 30.34 47.02 -25.18
CA ASP A 356 28.89 46.94 -25.32
C ASP A 356 28.54 46.62 -26.78
N ILE A 357 27.66 45.64 -26.98
CA ILE A 357 27.22 45.21 -28.31
C ILE A 357 25.70 45.14 -28.31
N GLU A 358 25.06 46.03 -29.07
CA GLU A 358 23.60 46.10 -29.21
C GLU A 358 23.18 45.74 -30.64
N GLN A 359 22.13 44.93 -30.79
CA GLN A 359 21.56 44.58 -32.09
C GLN A 359 20.04 44.77 -32.06
N ASP A 360 19.52 45.79 -32.74
CA ASP A 360 18.07 46.01 -32.95
C ASP A 360 17.69 45.66 -34.41
N GLY A 361 17.13 44.46 -34.60
CA GLY A 361 16.71 43.98 -35.90
C GLY A 361 17.87 43.76 -36.89
N ASP A 362 18.01 44.67 -37.85
CA ASP A 362 19.09 44.65 -38.87
C ASP A 362 20.25 45.59 -38.49
N ASP A 363 20.08 46.43 -37.46
CA ASP A 363 21.07 47.41 -37.00
C ASP A 363 22.03 46.75 -35.99
N LEU A 364 23.31 47.13 -36.00
CA LEU A 364 24.34 46.62 -35.09
C LEU A 364 25.24 47.75 -34.61
N GLU A 365 25.36 47.89 -33.29
CA GLU A 365 26.20 48.87 -32.61
C GLU A 365 27.22 48.12 -31.75
N VAL A 366 28.48 48.54 -31.77
CA VAL A 366 29.58 47.97 -30.99
C VAL A 366 30.41 49.12 -30.45
N GLU A 367 30.42 49.29 -29.14
CA GLU A 367 31.20 50.31 -28.44
C GLU A 367 32.33 49.63 -27.64
N ASP A 368 33.55 50.15 -27.75
CA ASP A 368 34.73 49.73 -26.97
C ASP A 368 35.16 50.89 -26.07
N ASP A 369 34.75 50.80 -24.81
CA ASP A 369 34.96 51.83 -23.78
C ASP A 369 36.45 52.00 -23.40
N GLU A 370 37.30 50.98 -23.62
CA GLU A 370 38.73 51.03 -23.28
C GLU A 370 39.54 51.77 -24.35
N ASP A 371 39.29 51.45 -25.62
CA ASP A 371 40.05 51.99 -26.74
C ASP A 371 39.33 53.15 -27.48
N GLY A 372 38.09 53.48 -27.09
CA GLY A 372 37.27 54.55 -27.68
C GLY A 372 36.99 54.28 -29.16
N ILE A 373 36.68 53.02 -29.48
CA ILE A 373 36.40 52.56 -30.84
C ILE A 373 34.93 52.21 -30.93
N ASP A 374 34.23 52.91 -31.81
CA ASP A 374 32.80 52.73 -32.00
C ASP A 374 32.54 52.24 -33.43
N PHE A 375 31.63 51.28 -33.58
CA PHE A 375 31.23 50.74 -34.87
C PHE A 375 29.73 50.63 -34.92
N GLU A 376 29.13 51.28 -35.91
CA GLU A 376 27.69 51.27 -36.13
C GLU A 376 27.40 50.79 -37.56
N SER A 377 26.36 49.98 -37.73
CA SER A 377 25.89 49.52 -39.02
C SER A 377 24.37 49.61 -39.05
N GLU A 378 23.84 50.48 -39.91
CA GLU A 378 22.40 50.64 -40.08
C GLU A 378 21.87 49.80 -41.27
N GLY A 379 20.71 49.20 -41.08
CA GLY A 379 19.91 48.49 -42.06
C GLY A 379 20.61 47.27 -42.65
N SER A 380 20.60 47.13 -43.98
CA SER A 380 21.14 45.93 -44.65
C SER A 380 22.68 45.89 -44.73
N GLY A 381 23.38 46.69 -43.91
CA GLY A 381 24.83 46.89 -43.94
C GLY A 381 25.31 47.70 -45.15
N ASP A 382 24.43 48.56 -45.68
CA ASP A 382 24.75 49.50 -46.75
C ASP A 382 25.33 50.82 -46.18
N ASP A 383 25.02 51.11 -44.92
CA ASP A 383 25.52 52.25 -44.16
C ASP A 383 26.34 51.71 -42.97
N VAL A 384 27.60 52.11 -42.85
CA VAL A 384 28.53 51.65 -41.82
C VAL A 384 29.40 52.81 -41.37
N GLU A 385 29.48 53.03 -40.07
CA GLU A 385 30.27 54.09 -39.45
C GLU A 385 31.29 53.42 -38.51
N PHE A 386 32.54 53.87 -38.56
CA PHE A 386 33.62 53.43 -37.69
C PHE A 386 34.30 54.68 -37.15
N GLU A 387 34.15 54.92 -35.86
CA GLU A 387 34.68 56.08 -35.18
C GLU A 387 35.77 55.65 -34.19
N THR A 388 36.75 56.52 -34.02
CA THR A 388 37.78 56.41 -33.01
C THR A 388 38.05 57.80 -32.46
N ASP A 389 38.70 57.92 -31.30
CA ASP A 389 39.16 59.21 -30.76
C ASP A 389 39.89 60.14 -31.77
N GLU A 390 40.51 59.58 -32.81
CA GLU A 390 41.35 60.30 -33.79
C GLU A 390 40.77 60.32 -35.22
N HIS A 391 39.89 59.38 -35.56
CA HIS A 391 39.48 59.12 -36.95
C HIS A 391 38.03 58.66 -37.06
N ASP A 392 37.31 59.20 -38.03
CA ASP A 392 35.96 58.78 -38.39
C ASP A 392 35.94 58.27 -39.83
N ILE A 393 35.27 57.15 -40.07
CA ILE A 393 35.08 56.57 -41.39
C ILE A 393 33.60 56.26 -41.56
N GLU A 394 32.92 57.01 -42.42
CA GLU A 394 31.53 56.80 -42.77
C GLU A 394 31.44 56.20 -44.18
N GLN A 395 30.71 55.11 -44.34
CA GLN A 395 30.32 54.59 -45.65
C GLN A 395 28.80 54.70 -45.76
N ARG A 396 28.30 55.34 -46.83
CA ARG A 396 26.87 55.39 -47.15
C ARG A 396 26.64 54.97 -48.60
N ASP A 397 25.97 53.84 -48.81
CA ASP A 397 25.82 53.19 -50.13
C ASP A 397 27.20 52.93 -50.83
N ASP A 398 27.49 53.73 -51.86
CA ASP A 398 28.70 53.68 -52.70
C ASP A 398 29.70 54.78 -52.31
N ASP A 399 29.32 55.66 -51.38
CA ASP A 399 30.07 56.85 -50.98
C ASP A 399 30.88 56.51 -49.71
N VAL A 400 32.10 57.03 -49.59
CA VAL A 400 33.02 56.78 -48.45
C VAL A 400 33.67 58.09 -48.04
N ASP A 401 33.51 58.44 -46.78
CA ASP A 401 34.05 59.64 -46.15
C ASP A 401 35.01 59.21 -45.03
N VAL A 402 36.17 59.84 -44.96
CA VAL A 402 37.21 59.57 -43.96
C VAL A 402 37.72 60.89 -43.42
N GLU A 403 37.53 61.12 -42.13
CA GLU A 403 38.00 62.32 -41.42
C GLU A 403 39.07 61.95 -40.39
N ASP A 404 40.13 62.74 -40.32
CA ASP A 404 41.19 62.66 -39.31
C ASP A 404 41.22 63.98 -38.55
N HIS A 405 40.72 63.95 -37.31
CA HIS A 405 40.57 65.14 -36.45
C HIS A 405 41.91 65.70 -35.97
N ASP A 406 42.97 64.89 -35.99
CA ASP A 406 44.26 65.23 -35.42
C ASP A 406 45.14 66.00 -36.42
N ASP A 407 45.03 65.65 -37.71
CA ASP A 407 45.77 66.27 -38.81
C ASP A 407 44.90 67.16 -39.75
N ASP A 408 43.65 67.47 -39.36
CA ASP A 408 42.67 68.23 -40.16
C ASP A 408 42.64 67.72 -41.62
N THR A 409 42.57 66.40 -41.80
CA THR A 409 42.61 65.74 -43.12
C THR A 409 41.29 65.06 -43.40
N GLU A 410 40.70 65.36 -44.54
CA GLU A 410 39.38 64.87 -44.96
C GLU A 410 39.51 64.22 -46.34
N PHE A 411 38.88 63.06 -46.53
CA PHE A 411 38.81 62.36 -47.81
C PHE A 411 37.37 61.94 -48.05
N GLU A 412 36.75 62.50 -49.08
CA GLU A 412 35.41 62.11 -49.51
C GLU A 412 35.49 61.44 -50.88
N ASN A 413 34.79 60.31 -51.04
CA ASN A 413 34.58 59.71 -52.33
C ASN A 413 33.10 59.49 -52.56
N ASP A 414 32.50 60.33 -53.39
CA ASP A 414 31.10 60.22 -53.74
C ASP A 414 30.90 59.87 -55.22
N ARG A 415 29.64 59.71 -55.62
CA ARG A 415 29.27 59.50 -57.03
C ARG A 415 29.69 60.64 -57.98
N ASN A 416 30.03 61.82 -57.47
CA ASN A 416 30.39 63.01 -58.25
C ASN A 416 31.91 63.19 -58.38
N GLY A 417 32.70 62.63 -57.48
CA GLY A 417 34.14 62.81 -57.52
C GLY A 417 34.91 62.19 -56.36
N LEU A 418 36.16 62.62 -56.24
CA LEU A 418 37.04 62.33 -55.13
C LEU A 418 37.56 63.66 -54.62
N GLU A 419 37.45 63.89 -53.33
CA GLU A 419 37.93 65.07 -52.63
C GLU A 419 38.95 64.65 -51.58
N PHE A 420 40.02 65.42 -51.45
CA PHE A 420 41.05 65.23 -50.45
C PHE A 420 41.51 66.59 -49.98
N GLU A 421 41.14 66.95 -48.77
CA GLU A 421 41.48 68.21 -48.13
C GLU A 421 42.46 67.96 -46.98
N THR A 422 43.41 68.87 -46.83
CA THR A 422 44.28 68.95 -45.64
C THR A 422 44.41 70.40 -45.24
N ASP A 423 44.99 70.67 -44.07
CA ASP A 423 45.33 72.02 -43.61
C ASP A 423 46.08 72.94 -44.60
N LYS A 424 46.61 72.40 -45.70
CA LYS A 424 47.43 73.13 -46.69
C LYS A 424 47.01 72.90 -48.14
N HIS A 425 46.23 71.87 -48.43
CA HIS A 425 46.06 71.37 -49.78
C HIS A 425 44.65 70.85 -49.99
N ASP A 426 44.00 71.32 -51.04
CA ASP A 426 42.66 70.88 -51.42
C ASP A 426 42.77 70.26 -52.82
N ILE A 427 42.35 69.01 -52.96
CA ILE A 427 42.44 68.24 -54.21
C ILE A 427 41.06 67.70 -54.54
N GLU A 428 40.44 68.22 -55.59
CA GLU A 428 39.13 67.77 -56.07
C GLU A 428 39.27 67.10 -57.43
N GLN A 429 38.62 65.95 -57.63
CA GLN A 429 38.56 65.26 -58.92
C GLN A 429 37.12 64.89 -59.27
N GLU A 430 36.50 65.68 -60.14
CA GLU A 430 35.19 65.38 -60.74
C GLU A 430 35.34 64.86 -62.19
N ASP A 431 34.91 63.62 -62.45
CA ASP A 431 35.00 62.97 -63.77
C ASP A 431 36.43 62.95 -64.38
N GLU A 432 36.69 63.81 -65.38
CA GLU A 432 37.97 63.99 -66.08
C GLU A 432 38.70 65.27 -65.62
N VAL A 433 38.08 66.05 -64.73
CA VAL A 433 38.61 67.29 -64.19
C VAL A 433 39.39 66.99 -62.90
N LEU A 434 40.54 67.63 -62.73
CA LEU A 434 41.33 67.59 -61.50
C LEU A 434 41.66 69.03 -61.12
N ASP A 435 41.33 69.42 -59.91
CA ASP A 435 41.71 70.68 -59.29
C ASP A 435 42.66 70.42 -58.12
N VAL A 436 43.63 71.31 -57.92
CA VAL A 436 44.58 71.24 -56.82
C VAL A 436 44.89 72.67 -56.39
N GLU A 437 44.46 73.02 -55.20
CA GLU A 437 44.75 74.30 -54.55
C GLU A 437 45.75 74.08 -53.41
N ASP A 438 46.66 75.03 -53.18
CA ASP A 438 47.49 75.09 -51.98
C ASP A 438 47.34 76.42 -51.23
N GLU A 439 47.57 76.40 -49.91
CA GLU A 439 47.48 77.60 -49.05
C GLU A 439 48.48 78.70 -49.48
N ASP A 440 49.55 78.35 -50.20
CA ASP A 440 50.56 79.28 -50.71
C ASP A 440 50.09 80.01 -52.00
N GLY A 441 48.88 79.70 -52.51
CA GLY A 441 48.23 80.32 -53.66
C GLY A 441 48.63 79.71 -55.01
N LEU A 442 49.07 78.45 -55.05
CA LEU A 442 49.23 77.66 -56.27
C LEU A 442 47.91 76.95 -56.60
N GLU A 443 47.40 77.17 -57.79
CA GLU A 443 46.18 76.52 -58.30
C GLU A 443 46.55 75.73 -59.57
N VAL A 444 46.13 74.46 -59.65
CA VAL A 444 46.38 73.57 -60.80
C VAL A 444 45.08 72.92 -61.26
N GLU A 445 44.43 73.53 -62.24
CA GLU A 445 43.25 72.98 -62.90
C GLU A 445 43.64 72.13 -64.13
N SER A 446 42.99 70.98 -64.31
CA SER A 446 43.15 70.11 -65.49
C SER A 446 41.80 69.66 -66.01
N ASP A 447 41.52 69.85 -67.31
CA ASP A 447 40.26 69.44 -67.96
C ASP A 447 40.33 68.07 -68.66
N GLY A 448 41.37 67.29 -68.35
CA GLY A 448 41.67 65.99 -68.97
C GLY A 448 42.38 66.08 -70.34
N GLU A 449 42.37 67.24 -71.00
CA GLU A 449 43.10 67.50 -72.25
C GLU A 449 44.29 68.47 -72.06
N ASN A 450 44.14 69.45 -71.17
CA ASN A 450 45.11 70.50 -70.85
C ASN A 450 45.27 70.64 -69.34
N VAL A 451 46.38 71.24 -68.93
CA VAL A 451 46.69 71.56 -67.53
C VAL A 451 47.06 73.03 -67.47
N ASP A 452 46.32 73.79 -66.68
CA ASP A 452 46.57 75.18 -66.37
C ASP A 452 47.20 75.27 -64.96
N VAL A 453 48.12 76.21 -64.76
CA VAL A 453 48.84 76.38 -63.48
C VAL A 453 48.91 77.88 -63.22
N GLU A 454 48.24 78.33 -62.18
CA GLU A 454 48.26 79.70 -61.71
C GLU A 454 49.01 79.78 -60.37
N GLN A 455 49.75 80.87 -60.15
CA GLN A 455 50.45 81.11 -58.89
C GLN A 455 50.19 82.56 -58.51
N GLU A 456 49.47 82.77 -57.41
CA GLU A 456 49.27 84.10 -56.86
C GLU A 456 50.60 84.62 -56.31
N ASP A 457 51.16 85.66 -56.96
CA ASP A 457 52.34 86.33 -56.44
C ASP A 457 51.97 87.08 -55.14
N ASN A 458 52.10 86.41 -53.99
CA ASN A 458 52.02 86.98 -52.65
C ASN A 458 53.23 87.91 -52.36
N ASN A 459 53.41 88.95 -53.17
CA ASN A 459 54.35 90.03 -52.89
C ASN A 459 53.68 91.04 -51.95
N GLU A 460 53.61 90.71 -50.66
CA GLU A 460 53.44 91.74 -49.63
C GLU A 460 54.74 92.53 -49.49
N ASP A 461 54.75 93.76 -50.03
CA ASP A 461 55.79 94.78 -49.82
C ASP A 461 55.85 95.15 -48.30
N ASP A 462 56.91 94.67 -47.63
CA ASP A 462 57.29 94.91 -46.21
C ASP A 462 57.59 96.40 -45.87
#